data_AF-A0A1X1CS75-F1
#
_entry.id   AF-A0A1X1CS75-F1
#
_cell.length_a   1.000
_cell.length_b   1.000
_cell.length_c   1.000
_cell.angle_alpha   90.00
_cell.angle_beta   90.00
_cell.angle_gamma   90.00
#
_symmetry.space_group_name_H-M   'P 1'
#
loop_
_entity.id
_entity.type
_entity.pdbx_description
1 polymer ?
#
loop_
_entity_poly.entity_id
_entity_poly.type
_entity_poly.pdbx_seq_one_letter_code
_entity_poly.pdbx_strand_id
1 'polypeptide(L)'
;MFDNLTDRLSQSLRNISGRGRLTEDNIKDTLREVRMALLEADVALPVVRDFINRVKEAAVGHDVNKSLTPGQEFIKIVRNELVAAMGAENNALNLNAQPPAVVLMAGLQGAGKTTSVAKLGKFLREKHKKKVLVVSADVYRPAAIKQLETLAEQVGVDFCPSDLSQKPVDIVQNALKEAKLQFYDVLLVDTAGRLHVDEAMMDEIKQVHAAINPVETLFVVDAMTGQDAANTAKAFNEALPLTGVILTKVDGDARGGAALSIRHITGKPIKFMGMGEKTDALEAFYPDRIASRILGMGDVLSLIEDIESKVDREQAEKLAKKLKTGDGFDLNDFLEQLKQMRNMGGMASLMGKLPGMGQLPDNVKSQMDDKVLVRMEAIINSMTSKERQKPEIIKGSRKRRIATGSGMQVQDVNRLLKQFDDMQRMMKKMKKGGMAKMMRGMKGMMPPGFPGR
;
A
#
# COMPACT_ATOMS: atom_id res chain seq x y z
N MET A 1 12.14 14.03 8.71
CA MET A 1 13.14 12.94 8.65
C MET A 1 12.98 12.10 7.39
N PHE A 2 11.76 11.76 6.96
CA PHE A 2 11.48 11.22 5.61
C PHE A 2 12.10 12.07 4.48
N ASP A 3 12.14 13.39 4.67
CA ASP A 3 12.72 14.34 3.72
C ASP A 3 14.21 14.05 3.43
N ASN A 4 14.97 13.55 4.41
CA ASN A 4 16.42 13.48 4.29
C ASN A 4 16.89 12.38 3.32
N LEU A 5 16.15 11.26 3.21
CA LEU A 5 16.52 10.19 2.28
C LEU A 5 16.09 10.53 0.86
N THR A 6 14.86 11.02 0.69
CA THR A 6 14.35 11.46 -0.60
C THR A 6 15.18 12.62 -1.14
N ASP A 7 15.63 13.55 -0.29
CA ASP A 7 16.50 14.66 -0.68
C ASP A 7 17.91 14.20 -1.04
N ARG A 8 18.52 13.28 -0.28
CA ARG A 8 19.85 12.73 -0.57
C ARG A 8 19.88 11.88 -1.84
N LEU A 9 18.87 11.02 -2.02
CA LEU A 9 18.68 10.28 -3.27
C LEU A 9 18.43 11.26 -4.41
N SER A 10 17.53 12.24 -4.26
CA SER A 10 17.24 13.23 -5.30
C SER A 10 18.47 14.07 -5.70
N GLN A 11 19.35 14.42 -4.75
CA GLN A 11 20.62 15.09 -5.03
C GLN A 11 21.59 14.17 -5.79
N SER A 12 21.70 12.91 -5.38
CA SER A 12 22.54 11.91 -6.05
C SER A 12 22.06 11.58 -7.46
N LEU A 13 20.74 11.53 -7.64
CA LEU A 13 20.09 11.26 -8.92
C LEU A 13 20.26 12.42 -9.92
N ARG A 14 20.38 13.67 -9.44
CA ARG A 14 20.77 14.80 -10.30
C ARG A 14 22.19 14.62 -10.86
N ASN A 15 23.11 14.03 -10.10
CA ASN A 15 24.47 13.77 -10.57
C ASN A 15 24.51 12.72 -11.69
N ILE A 16 23.54 11.79 -11.72
CA ILE A 16 23.38 10.79 -12.78
C ILE A 16 22.66 11.38 -14.02
N SER A 17 21.82 12.40 -13.85
CA SER A 17 20.85 12.90 -14.85
C SER A 17 21.40 13.61 -16.12
N GLY A 18 22.71 13.51 -16.41
CA GLY A 18 23.35 14.16 -17.57
C GLY A 18 24.17 13.25 -18.49
N ARG A 19 24.24 11.93 -18.24
CA ARG A 19 25.10 11.00 -18.99
C ARG A 19 24.28 9.89 -19.64
N GLY A 20 24.31 9.72 -20.96
CA GLY A 20 23.45 8.76 -21.68
C GLY A 20 23.60 7.26 -21.35
N ARG A 21 24.55 6.87 -20.49
CA ARG A 21 24.78 5.49 -20.03
C ARG A 21 25.17 5.43 -18.56
N LEU A 22 24.77 4.35 -17.89
CA LEU A 22 25.19 4.02 -16.52
C LEU A 22 26.58 3.33 -16.55
N THR A 23 27.52 3.83 -15.76
CA THR A 23 28.90 3.33 -15.64
C THR A 23 29.24 3.14 -14.17
N GLU A 24 30.19 2.27 -13.84
CA GLU A 24 30.55 2.04 -12.44
C GLU A 24 30.88 3.32 -11.67
N ASP A 25 31.64 4.23 -12.28
CA ASP A 25 32.03 5.50 -11.65
C ASP A 25 30.85 6.44 -11.41
N ASN A 26 29.82 6.40 -12.26
CA ASN A 26 28.69 7.33 -12.14
C ASN A 26 27.62 6.86 -11.15
N ILE A 27 27.49 5.53 -10.94
CA ILE A 27 26.55 4.97 -9.97
C ILE A 27 27.15 4.79 -8.58
N LYS A 28 28.49 4.83 -8.43
CA LYS A 28 29.19 4.53 -7.18
C LYS A 28 28.71 5.34 -5.98
N ASP A 29 28.57 6.65 -6.14
CA ASP A 29 28.11 7.53 -5.06
C ASP A 29 26.64 7.30 -4.73
N THR A 30 25.82 7.02 -5.75
CA THR A 30 24.40 6.72 -5.54
C THR A 30 24.20 5.35 -4.88
N LEU A 31 24.99 4.34 -5.23
CA LEU A 31 25.03 3.05 -4.53
C LEU A 31 25.43 3.22 -3.06
N ARG A 32 26.37 4.13 -2.78
CA ARG A 32 26.75 4.45 -1.39
C ARG A 32 25.59 5.05 -0.62
N GLU A 33 24.83 5.97 -1.21
CA GLU A 33 23.64 6.55 -0.58
C GLU A 33 22.53 5.51 -0.38
N VAL A 34 22.24 4.68 -1.38
CA VAL A 34 21.28 3.56 -1.24
C VAL A 34 21.71 2.61 -0.13
N ARG A 35 23.01 2.32 -0.01
CA ARG A 35 23.54 1.50 1.08
C ARG A 35 23.30 2.14 2.45
N MET A 36 23.58 3.43 2.59
CA MET A 36 23.33 4.16 3.84
C MET A 36 21.83 4.18 4.17
N ALA A 37 20.97 4.37 3.17
CA ALA A 37 19.52 4.35 3.29
C ALA A 37 18.99 3.05 3.90
N LEU A 38 19.49 1.91 3.39
CA LEU A 38 19.08 0.59 3.84
C LEU A 38 19.58 0.31 5.25
N LEU A 39 20.79 0.76 5.60
CA LEU A 39 21.31 0.66 6.96
C LEU A 39 20.55 1.54 7.95
N GLU A 40 20.19 2.78 7.57
CA GLU A 40 19.30 3.64 8.36
C GLU A 40 17.88 3.09 8.49
N ALA A 41 17.48 2.19 7.59
CA ALA A 41 16.22 1.45 7.64
C ALA A 41 16.33 0.13 8.43
N ASP A 42 17.41 -0.09 9.18
CA ASP A 42 17.72 -1.28 9.96
C ASP A 42 17.73 -2.59 9.16
N VAL A 43 18.08 -2.53 7.87
CA VAL A 43 18.34 -3.73 7.06
C VAL A 43 19.63 -4.39 7.54
N ALA A 44 19.63 -5.72 7.65
CA ALA A 44 20.80 -6.48 8.06
C ALA A 44 21.98 -6.28 7.08
N LEU A 45 23.18 -6.02 7.60
CA LEU A 45 24.37 -5.70 6.82
C LEU A 45 24.71 -6.72 5.70
N PRO A 46 24.62 -8.05 5.93
CA PRO A 46 24.84 -9.03 4.85
C PRO A 46 23.86 -8.84 3.69
N VAL A 47 22.59 -8.58 4.02
CA VAL A 47 21.50 -8.39 3.05
C VAL A 47 21.72 -7.10 2.25
N VAL A 48 22.17 -6.02 2.91
CA VAL A 48 22.53 -4.77 2.23
C VAL A 48 23.67 -5.01 1.24
N ARG A 49 24.71 -5.75 1.64
CA ARG A 49 25.86 -6.05 0.77
C ARG A 49 25.42 -6.80 -0.49
N ASP A 50 24.64 -7.86 -0.32
CA ASP A 50 24.17 -8.69 -1.44
C ASP A 50 23.19 -7.93 -2.33
N PHE A 51 22.33 -7.11 -1.74
CA PHE A 51 21.44 -6.21 -2.48
C PHE A 51 22.23 -5.22 -3.34
N ILE A 52 23.20 -4.50 -2.77
CA ILE A 52 24.00 -3.50 -3.50
C ILE A 52 24.80 -4.15 -4.64
N ASN A 53 25.32 -5.37 -4.45
CA ASN A 53 26.00 -6.11 -5.51
C ASN A 53 25.06 -6.41 -6.68
N ARG A 54 23.85 -6.90 -6.40
CA ARG A 54 22.83 -7.13 -7.45
C ARG A 54 22.44 -5.86 -8.19
N VAL A 55 22.21 -4.75 -7.47
CA VAL A 55 21.92 -3.46 -8.12
C VAL A 55 23.09 -3.01 -9.00
N LYS A 56 24.33 -3.19 -8.54
CA LYS A 56 25.53 -2.84 -9.34
C LYS A 56 25.58 -3.65 -10.63
N GLU A 57 25.40 -4.97 -10.54
CA GLU A 57 25.39 -5.86 -11.71
C GLU A 57 24.26 -5.53 -12.69
N ALA A 58 23.06 -5.22 -12.18
CA ALA A 58 21.92 -4.85 -13.01
C ALA A 58 22.05 -3.47 -13.67
N ALA A 59 22.76 -2.53 -13.02
CA ALA A 59 22.90 -1.16 -13.49
C ALA A 59 24.04 -0.96 -14.51
N VAL A 60 25.15 -1.70 -14.38
CA VAL A 60 26.32 -1.51 -15.25
C VAL A 60 26.04 -2.06 -16.65
N GLY A 61 26.20 -1.22 -17.67
CA GLY A 61 26.02 -1.63 -19.06
C GLY A 61 24.55 -1.70 -19.54
N HIS A 62 23.60 -1.32 -18.68
CA HIS A 62 22.20 -1.20 -19.05
C HIS A 62 21.99 0.05 -19.94
N ASP A 63 21.49 -0.16 -21.16
CA ASP A 63 21.14 0.96 -22.04
C ASP A 63 19.85 1.63 -21.51
N VAL A 64 19.93 2.94 -21.28
CA VAL A 64 18.81 3.73 -20.78
C VAL A 64 17.77 3.86 -21.89
N ASN A 65 16.53 3.48 -21.60
CA ASN A 65 15.45 3.61 -22.57
C ASN A 65 15.29 5.10 -22.96
N LYS A 66 15.08 5.43 -24.24
CA LYS A 66 15.12 6.82 -24.75
C LYS A 66 14.13 7.78 -24.06
N SER A 67 13.15 7.23 -23.35
CA SER A 67 12.08 7.98 -22.66
C SER A 67 12.40 8.33 -21.20
N LEU A 68 13.45 7.76 -20.61
CA LEU A 68 13.82 7.96 -19.20
C LEU A 68 15.19 8.59 -19.07
N THR A 69 15.36 9.41 -18.02
CA THR A 69 16.69 9.87 -17.63
C THR A 69 17.47 8.73 -16.97
N PRO A 70 18.81 8.73 -17.04
CA PRO A 70 19.63 7.70 -16.41
C PRO A 70 19.38 7.55 -14.90
N GLY A 71 19.04 8.64 -14.21
CA GLY A 71 18.67 8.60 -12.79
C GLY A 71 17.33 7.87 -12.56
N GLN A 72 16.33 8.14 -13.40
CA GLN A 72 15.04 7.43 -13.36
C GLN A 72 15.20 5.93 -13.64
N GLU A 73 16.07 5.58 -14.60
CA GLU A 73 16.39 4.18 -14.88
C GLU A 73 17.06 3.51 -13.68
N PHE A 74 18.03 4.19 -13.03
CA PHE A 74 18.67 3.66 -11.84
C PHE A 74 17.67 3.43 -10.69
N ILE A 75 16.75 4.36 -10.44
CA ILE A 75 15.67 4.16 -9.44
C ILE A 75 14.81 2.96 -9.81
N LYS A 76 14.46 2.82 -11.08
CA LYS A 76 13.66 1.69 -11.57
C LYS A 76 14.37 0.37 -11.30
N ILE A 77 15.68 0.29 -11.55
CA ILE A 77 16.50 -0.88 -11.24
C ILE A 77 16.48 -1.16 -9.73
N VAL A 78 16.77 -0.16 -8.89
CA VAL A 78 16.75 -0.33 -7.42
C VAL A 78 15.37 -0.81 -6.94
N ARG A 79 14.28 -0.22 -7.44
CA ARG A 79 12.91 -0.64 -7.09
C ARG A 79 12.66 -2.08 -7.51
N ASN A 80 12.99 -2.45 -8.74
CA ASN A 80 12.76 -3.80 -9.25
C ASN A 80 13.54 -4.84 -8.44
N GLU A 81 14.79 -4.53 -8.08
CA GLU A 81 15.59 -5.38 -7.20
C GLU A 81 15.01 -5.47 -5.78
N LEU A 82 14.46 -4.37 -5.23
CA LEU A 82 13.78 -4.39 -3.92
C LEU A 82 12.54 -5.27 -3.97
N VAL A 83 11.72 -5.15 -5.03
CA VAL A 83 10.53 -5.96 -5.25
C VAL A 83 10.92 -7.43 -5.40
N ALA A 84 11.90 -7.74 -6.25
CA ALA A 84 12.39 -9.10 -6.45
C ALA A 84 12.90 -9.71 -5.13
N ALA A 85 13.66 -8.95 -4.35
CA ALA A 85 14.19 -9.40 -3.07
C ALA A 85 13.11 -9.61 -2.00
N MET A 86 12.00 -8.86 -2.03
CA MET A 86 10.85 -9.04 -1.13
C MET A 86 9.86 -10.12 -1.63
N GLY A 87 9.98 -10.55 -2.89
CA GLY A 87 9.10 -11.50 -3.57
C GLY A 87 8.31 -10.81 -4.67
N ALA A 88 8.38 -11.29 -5.91
CA ALA A 88 7.82 -10.59 -7.07
C ALA A 88 6.28 -10.47 -7.08
N GLU A 89 5.58 -11.32 -6.32
CA GLU A 89 4.11 -11.36 -6.29
C GLU A 89 3.57 -11.48 -4.86
N ASN A 90 2.37 -10.95 -4.63
CA ASN A 90 1.63 -11.13 -3.40
C ASN A 90 1.20 -12.60 -3.26
N ASN A 91 1.72 -13.26 -2.23
CA ASN A 91 1.37 -14.65 -1.92
C ASN A 91 0.25 -14.68 -0.88
N ALA A 92 -0.95 -14.99 -1.36
CA ALA A 92 -2.11 -15.19 -0.48
C ALA A 92 -1.90 -16.36 0.50
N LEU A 93 -2.74 -16.40 1.54
CA LEU A 93 -2.87 -17.55 2.43
C LEU A 93 -3.34 -18.78 1.63
N ASN A 94 -2.60 -19.87 1.70
CA ASN A 94 -2.98 -21.13 1.10
C ASN A 94 -3.99 -21.83 2.02
N LEU A 95 -5.26 -21.53 1.78
CA LEU A 95 -6.39 -22.19 2.44
C LEU A 95 -6.95 -23.36 1.61
N ASN A 96 -6.26 -23.75 0.53
CA ASN A 96 -6.67 -24.87 -0.32
C ASN A 96 -6.27 -26.20 0.33
N ALA A 97 -6.97 -26.53 1.40
CA ALA A 97 -6.83 -27.77 2.13
C ALA A 97 -8.21 -28.33 2.49
N GLN A 98 -8.26 -29.60 2.87
CA GLN A 98 -9.47 -30.18 3.45
C GLN A 98 -9.79 -29.42 4.75
N PRO A 99 -11.00 -28.85 4.90
CA PRO A 99 -11.37 -28.13 6.11
C PRO A 99 -11.25 -29.00 7.37
N PRO A 100 -10.79 -28.44 8.51
CA PRO A 100 -10.33 -27.06 8.68
C PRO A 100 -8.88 -26.85 8.18
N ALA A 101 -8.64 -25.72 7.49
CA ALA A 101 -7.29 -25.25 7.22
C ALA A 101 -6.66 -24.74 8.54
N VAL A 102 -5.60 -25.41 9.00
CA VAL A 102 -4.93 -25.08 10.26
C VAL A 102 -3.77 -24.12 10.00
N VAL A 103 -3.80 -22.96 10.67
CA VAL A 103 -2.76 -21.94 10.61
C VAL A 103 -2.13 -21.78 11.99
N LEU A 104 -0.82 -22.01 12.07
CA LEU A 104 -0.03 -21.89 13.31
C LEU A 104 0.75 -20.58 13.31
N MET A 105 0.63 -19.78 14.38
CA MET A 105 1.39 -18.54 14.57
C MET A 105 2.59 -18.77 15.49
N ALA A 106 3.79 -18.61 14.97
CA ALA A 106 5.04 -18.73 15.73
C ALA A 106 5.83 -17.41 15.72
N GLY A 107 6.73 -17.21 16.69
CA GLY A 107 7.61 -16.05 16.73
C GLY A 107 7.93 -15.54 18.14
N LEU A 108 8.76 -14.50 18.20
CA LEU A 108 9.28 -13.94 19.45
C LEU A 108 8.19 -13.42 20.39
N GLN A 109 8.53 -13.32 21.67
CA GLN A 109 7.72 -12.62 22.65
C GLN A 109 7.51 -11.16 22.24
N GLY A 110 6.29 -10.64 22.38
CA GLY A 110 5.97 -9.25 22.04
C GLY A 110 5.89 -8.92 20.54
N ALA A 111 6.11 -9.89 19.64
CA ALA A 111 6.01 -9.68 18.19
C ALA A 111 4.58 -9.45 17.67
N GLY A 112 3.56 -9.62 18.51
CA GLY A 112 2.15 -9.40 18.14
C GLY A 112 1.42 -10.62 17.56
N LYS A 113 1.75 -11.85 18.02
CA LYS A 113 1.09 -13.09 17.59
C LYS A 113 -0.41 -13.09 17.91
N THR A 114 -0.79 -12.94 19.18
CA THR A 114 -2.18 -12.92 19.63
C THR A 114 -3.03 -11.87 18.92
N THR A 115 -2.49 -10.67 18.71
CA THR A 115 -3.18 -9.60 17.97
C THR A 115 -3.28 -9.91 16.48
N SER A 116 -2.26 -10.54 15.89
CA SER A 116 -2.30 -11.00 14.49
C SER A 116 -3.31 -12.11 14.26
N VAL A 117 -3.51 -13.02 15.24
CA VAL A 117 -4.56 -14.05 15.19
C VAL A 117 -5.94 -13.41 15.12
N ALA A 118 -6.25 -12.48 16.02
CA ALA A 118 -7.54 -11.80 16.03
C ALA A 118 -7.82 -11.02 14.74
N LYS A 119 -6.82 -10.27 14.26
CA LYS A 119 -6.92 -9.54 12.99
C LYS A 119 -7.11 -10.46 11.79
N LEU A 120 -6.36 -11.56 11.74
CA LEU A 120 -6.47 -12.51 10.65
C LEU A 120 -7.83 -13.21 10.67
N GLY A 121 -8.33 -13.58 11.86
CA GLY A 121 -9.67 -14.13 12.02
C GLY A 121 -10.75 -13.19 11.49
N LYS A 122 -10.68 -11.90 11.85
CA LYS A 122 -11.56 -10.86 11.31
C LYS A 122 -11.46 -10.75 9.78
N PHE A 123 -10.24 -10.68 9.26
CA PHE A 123 -9.99 -10.59 7.81
C PHE A 123 -10.62 -11.76 7.05
N LEU A 124 -10.41 -13.00 7.51
CA LEU A 124 -10.95 -14.20 6.88
C LEU A 124 -12.48 -14.28 6.98
N ARG A 125 -13.06 -13.89 8.12
CA ARG A 125 -14.51 -13.82 8.32
C ARG A 125 -15.15 -12.77 7.40
N GLU A 126 -14.61 -11.56 7.35
CA GLU A 126 -15.22 -10.45 6.62
C GLU A 126 -15.00 -10.53 5.10
N LYS A 127 -13.76 -10.79 4.67
CA LYS A 127 -13.35 -10.77 3.26
C LYS A 127 -13.59 -12.11 2.57
N HIS A 128 -13.31 -13.23 3.25
CA HIS A 128 -13.39 -14.57 2.68
C HIS A 128 -14.63 -15.36 3.12
N LYS A 129 -15.47 -14.79 3.98
CA LYS A 129 -16.72 -15.41 4.48
C LYS A 129 -16.50 -16.80 5.08
N LYS A 130 -15.35 -17.01 5.72
CA LYS A 130 -14.98 -18.28 6.37
C LYS A 130 -15.48 -18.34 7.80
N LYS A 131 -15.88 -19.54 8.25
CA LYS A 131 -16.15 -19.83 9.66
C LYS A 131 -14.82 -20.13 10.34
N VAL A 132 -14.40 -19.26 11.25
CA VAL A 132 -13.07 -19.29 11.88
C VAL A 132 -13.21 -19.69 13.35
N LEU A 133 -12.34 -20.60 13.80
CA LEU A 133 -12.12 -20.91 15.21
C LEU A 133 -10.70 -20.45 15.59
N VAL A 134 -10.54 -19.87 16.77
CA VAL A 134 -9.22 -19.53 17.31
C VAL A 134 -8.97 -20.23 18.64
N VAL A 135 -7.71 -20.57 18.93
CA VAL A 135 -7.30 -21.17 20.21
C VAL A 135 -5.97 -20.56 20.68
N SER A 136 -5.83 -20.39 21.99
CA SER A 136 -4.55 -20.01 22.59
C SER A 136 -3.88 -21.24 23.22
N ALA A 137 -2.69 -21.54 22.73
CA ALA A 137 -1.75 -22.50 23.29
C ALA A 137 -0.60 -21.80 24.07
N ASP A 138 -0.76 -20.51 24.41
CA ASP A 138 0.14 -19.77 25.30
C ASP A 138 -0.28 -19.95 26.76
N VAL A 139 0.20 -21.03 27.37
CA VAL A 139 -0.05 -21.37 28.79
C VAL A 139 0.95 -20.71 29.75
N TYR A 140 1.95 -20.01 29.21
CA TYR A 140 3.05 -19.45 30.02
C TYR A 140 2.81 -17.99 30.37
N ARG A 141 2.24 -17.22 29.44
CA ARG A 141 2.02 -15.80 29.65
C ARG A 141 0.72 -15.55 30.43
N PRO A 142 0.76 -14.80 31.54
CA PRO A 142 -0.44 -14.48 32.31
C PRO A 142 -1.51 -13.81 31.44
N ALA A 143 -2.75 -14.28 31.57
CA ALA A 143 -3.92 -13.80 30.84
C ALA A 143 -3.82 -13.84 29.30
N ALA A 144 -2.87 -14.58 28.70
CA ALA A 144 -2.78 -14.70 27.23
C ALA A 144 -4.03 -15.37 26.63
N ILE A 145 -4.51 -16.45 27.27
CA ILE A 145 -5.77 -17.11 26.91
C ILE A 145 -6.94 -16.12 26.96
N LYS A 146 -7.09 -15.38 28.07
CA LYS A 146 -8.17 -14.39 28.24
C LYS A 146 -8.05 -13.21 27.29
N GLN A 147 -6.82 -12.80 26.95
CA GLN A 147 -6.55 -11.78 25.95
C GLN A 147 -7.08 -12.21 24.59
N LEU A 148 -6.80 -13.45 24.16
CA LEU A 148 -7.29 -13.95 22.88
C LEU A 148 -8.81 -14.11 22.88
N GLU A 149 -9.39 -14.63 23.97
CA GLU A 149 -10.84 -14.78 24.13
C GLU A 149 -11.57 -13.43 23.96
N THR A 150 -11.09 -12.38 24.64
CA THR A 150 -11.65 -11.04 24.55
C THR A 150 -11.54 -10.47 23.14
N LEU A 151 -10.39 -10.67 22.47
CA LEU A 151 -10.20 -10.21 21.10
C LEU A 151 -11.09 -10.98 20.11
N ALA A 152 -11.26 -12.29 20.30
CA ALA A 152 -12.12 -13.14 19.48
C ALA A 152 -13.58 -12.69 19.55
N GLU A 153 -14.08 -12.40 20.75
CA GLU A 153 -15.41 -11.84 20.97
C GLU A 153 -15.58 -10.48 20.26
N GLN A 154 -14.61 -9.57 20.39
CA GLN A 154 -14.63 -8.26 19.75
C GLN A 154 -14.69 -8.32 18.22
N VAL A 155 -14.03 -9.32 17.60
CA VAL A 155 -14.06 -9.51 16.15
C VAL A 155 -15.16 -10.47 15.69
N GLY A 156 -15.94 -11.01 16.63
CA GLY A 156 -17.00 -12.00 16.42
C GLY A 156 -16.51 -13.28 15.74
N VAL A 157 -15.38 -13.80 16.21
CA VAL A 157 -14.82 -15.10 15.82
C VAL A 157 -14.92 -16.05 17.00
N ASP A 158 -15.22 -17.32 16.74
CA ASP A 158 -15.41 -18.30 17.79
C ASP A 158 -14.06 -18.65 18.46
N PHE A 159 -14.08 -18.86 19.77
CA PHE A 159 -12.90 -19.17 20.58
C PHE A 159 -13.04 -20.55 21.22
N CYS A 160 -12.03 -21.41 21.04
CA CYS A 160 -11.93 -22.70 21.72
C CYS A 160 -11.34 -22.49 23.12
N PRO A 161 -12.08 -22.83 24.20
CA PRO A 161 -11.58 -22.70 25.57
C PRO A 161 -10.30 -23.52 25.80
N SER A 162 -9.36 -22.96 26.55
CA SER A 162 -8.15 -23.63 27.03
C SER A 162 -7.80 -23.18 28.45
N ASP A 163 -7.03 -24.00 29.17
CA ASP A 163 -6.64 -23.76 30.56
C ASP A 163 -5.11 -23.84 30.75
N LEU A 164 -4.59 -23.08 31.72
CA LEU A 164 -3.15 -23.00 32.02
C LEU A 164 -2.55 -24.33 32.54
N SER A 165 -3.38 -25.23 33.08
CA SER A 165 -2.95 -26.55 33.56
C SER A 165 -2.77 -27.58 32.44
N GLN A 166 -3.24 -27.29 31.23
CA GLN A 166 -3.17 -28.20 30.09
C GLN A 166 -1.85 -28.06 29.34
N LYS A 167 -1.40 -29.14 28.68
CA LYS A 167 -0.23 -29.06 27.80
C LYS A 167 -0.63 -28.41 26.46
N PRO A 168 0.26 -27.60 25.84
CA PRO A 168 -0.02 -26.98 24.55
C PRO A 168 -0.45 -27.96 23.46
N VAL A 169 0.16 -29.15 23.41
CA VAL A 169 -0.18 -30.22 22.44
C VAL A 169 -1.63 -30.69 22.62
N ASP A 170 -2.07 -30.90 23.86
CA ASP A 170 -3.42 -31.38 24.16
C ASP A 170 -4.46 -30.30 23.82
N ILE A 171 -4.16 -29.03 24.11
CA ILE A 171 -5.01 -27.87 23.76
C ILE A 171 -5.27 -27.83 22.26
N VAL A 172 -4.21 -27.89 21.43
CA VAL A 172 -4.36 -27.74 19.98
C VAL A 172 -5.02 -28.96 19.33
N GLN A 173 -4.82 -30.17 19.89
CA GLN A 173 -5.51 -31.37 19.41
C GLN A 173 -7.01 -31.31 19.71
N ASN A 174 -7.39 -30.84 20.90
CA ASN A 174 -8.78 -30.64 21.26
C ASN A 174 -9.45 -29.58 20.37
N ALA A 175 -8.78 -28.45 20.13
CA ALA A 175 -9.27 -27.42 19.22
C ALA A 175 -9.42 -27.92 17.78
N LEU A 176 -8.49 -28.75 17.29
CA LEU A 176 -8.60 -29.37 15.97
C LEU A 176 -9.78 -30.35 15.88
N LYS A 177 -10.04 -31.11 16.94
CA LYS A 177 -11.19 -32.02 17.03
C LYS A 177 -12.50 -31.24 17.04
N GLU A 178 -12.59 -30.17 17.81
CA GLU A 178 -13.75 -29.28 17.85
C GLU A 178 -13.98 -28.60 16.49
N ALA A 179 -12.91 -28.09 15.87
CA ALA A 179 -12.96 -27.47 14.55
C ALA A 179 -13.57 -28.41 13.49
N LYS A 180 -13.17 -29.69 13.52
CA LYS A 180 -13.72 -30.72 12.63
C LYS A 180 -15.18 -31.06 12.95
N LEU A 181 -15.51 -31.24 14.23
CA LEU A 181 -16.86 -31.62 14.66
C LEU A 181 -17.91 -30.54 14.36
N GLN A 182 -17.52 -29.28 14.49
CA GLN A 182 -18.38 -28.11 14.28
C GLN A 182 -18.24 -27.50 12.88
N PHE A 183 -17.57 -28.21 11.96
CA PHE A 183 -17.40 -27.84 10.55
C PHE A 183 -16.85 -26.42 10.34
N TYR A 184 -15.79 -26.07 11.07
CA TYR A 184 -15.06 -24.82 10.83
C TYR A 184 -14.23 -24.91 9.55
N ASP A 185 -14.10 -23.79 8.84
CA ASP A 185 -13.25 -23.69 7.66
C ASP A 185 -11.78 -23.52 8.00
N VAL A 186 -11.49 -22.73 9.05
CA VAL A 186 -10.14 -22.31 9.42
C VAL A 186 -9.96 -22.39 10.93
N LEU A 187 -8.85 -22.96 11.38
CA LEU A 187 -8.38 -22.94 12.76
C LEU A 187 -7.12 -22.08 12.85
N LEU A 188 -7.15 -21.01 13.64
CA LEU A 188 -5.96 -20.20 13.95
C LEU A 188 -5.44 -20.54 15.34
N VAL A 189 -4.17 -20.91 15.43
CA VAL A 189 -3.51 -21.31 16.68
C VAL A 189 -2.51 -20.22 17.09
N ASP A 190 -2.78 -19.55 18.21
CA ASP A 190 -1.84 -18.63 18.88
C ASP A 190 -0.92 -19.43 19.80
N THR A 191 0.40 -19.31 19.63
CA THR A 191 1.36 -19.98 20.52
C THR A 191 2.12 -18.99 21.37
N ALA A 192 2.72 -19.48 22.45
CA ALA A 192 3.62 -18.68 23.28
C ALA A 192 4.75 -18.02 22.49
N GLY A 193 5.21 -16.87 22.98
CA GLY A 193 6.47 -16.28 22.53
C GLY A 193 7.66 -17.05 23.05
N ARG A 194 8.59 -17.38 22.15
CA ARG A 194 9.77 -18.18 22.48
C ARG A 194 11.00 -17.43 22.03
N LEU A 195 12.04 -17.42 22.85
CA LEU A 195 13.37 -16.99 22.41
C LEU A 195 13.96 -18.12 21.56
N HIS A 196 14.59 -17.76 20.45
CA HIS A 196 15.17 -18.74 19.54
C HIS A 196 16.33 -19.56 20.14
N VAL A 197 16.86 -19.11 21.29
CA VAL A 197 17.92 -19.80 22.05
C VAL A 197 17.38 -20.80 23.08
N ASP A 198 16.07 -20.85 23.31
CA ASP A 198 15.46 -21.77 24.28
C ASP A 198 15.09 -23.09 23.59
N GLU A 199 15.98 -24.08 23.69
CA GLU A 199 15.81 -25.40 23.04
C GLU A 199 14.55 -26.14 23.51
N ALA A 200 14.24 -26.09 24.81
CA ALA A 200 13.08 -26.78 25.37
C ALA A 200 11.78 -26.20 24.81
N MET A 201 11.69 -24.87 24.72
CA MET A 201 10.56 -24.22 24.06
C MET A 201 10.57 -24.48 22.55
N MET A 202 11.70 -24.50 21.86
CA MET A 202 11.73 -24.81 20.43
C MET A 202 11.32 -26.25 20.12
N ASP A 203 11.58 -27.20 21.00
CA ASP A 203 11.15 -28.59 20.83
C ASP A 203 9.66 -28.78 21.10
N GLU A 204 9.09 -28.06 22.08
CA GLU A 204 7.64 -28.12 22.31
C GLU A 204 6.85 -27.57 21.11
N ILE A 205 7.29 -26.47 20.48
CA ILE A 205 6.58 -25.96 19.28
C ILE A 205 6.69 -26.93 18.10
N LYS A 206 7.80 -27.68 17.98
CA LYS A 206 7.92 -28.77 17.00
C LYS A 206 6.92 -29.88 17.29
N GLN A 207 6.73 -30.25 18.56
CA GLN A 207 5.72 -31.25 18.96
C GLN A 207 4.30 -30.76 18.65
N VAL A 208 3.99 -29.50 18.96
CA VAL A 208 2.70 -28.86 18.60
C VAL A 208 2.49 -28.88 17.09
N HIS A 209 3.50 -28.49 16.31
CA HIS A 209 3.43 -28.51 14.84
C HIS A 209 3.22 -29.92 14.30
N ALA A 210 3.96 -30.92 14.81
CA ALA A 210 3.82 -32.31 14.39
C ALA A 210 2.44 -32.89 14.75
N ALA A 211 1.86 -32.49 15.88
CA ALA A 211 0.56 -32.97 16.35
C ALA A 211 -0.62 -32.49 15.50
N ILE A 212 -0.54 -31.27 14.93
CA ILE A 212 -1.65 -30.67 14.16
C ILE A 212 -1.41 -30.61 12.65
N ASN A 213 -0.18 -30.85 12.20
CA ASN A 213 0.24 -30.82 10.80
C ASN A 213 -0.35 -29.60 10.04
N PRO A 214 0.02 -28.37 10.44
CA PRO A 214 -0.61 -27.16 9.91
C PRO A 214 -0.32 -27.00 8.43
N VAL A 215 -1.29 -26.46 7.68
CA VAL A 215 -1.11 -26.15 6.26
C VAL A 215 -0.31 -24.86 6.08
N GLU A 216 -0.36 -24.00 7.09
CA GLU A 216 0.36 -22.73 7.14
C GLU A 216 1.00 -22.56 8.51
N THR A 217 2.30 -22.30 8.52
CA THR A 217 3.06 -21.90 9.71
C THR A 217 3.61 -20.51 9.46
N LEU A 218 2.98 -19.53 10.09
CA LEU A 218 3.28 -18.11 9.90
C LEU A 218 4.21 -17.62 11.01
N PHE A 219 5.36 -17.08 10.60
CA PHE A 219 6.29 -16.44 11.50
C PHE A 219 5.92 -14.96 11.66
N VAL A 220 5.57 -14.57 12.88
CA VAL A 220 5.18 -13.20 13.23
C VAL A 220 6.40 -12.47 13.78
N VAL A 221 6.71 -11.33 13.17
CA VAL A 221 7.89 -10.54 13.50
C VAL A 221 7.57 -9.06 13.54
N ASP A 222 8.14 -8.38 14.51
CA ASP A 222 8.00 -6.94 14.66
C ASP A 222 8.95 -6.24 13.68
N ALA A 223 8.42 -5.31 12.87
CA ALA A 223 9.20 -4.57 11.88
C ALA A 223 10.28 -3.67 12.51
N MET A 224 10.17 -3.34 13.80
CA MET A 224 11.22 -2.66 14.57
C MET A 224 12.36 -3.59 14.98
N THR A 225 12.18 -4.90 14.84
CA THR A 225 13.27 -5.87 15.06
C THR A 225 14.24 -5.71 13.89
N GLY A 226 15.30 -4.94 14.10
CA GLY A 226 16.31 -4.66 13.09
C GLY A 226 17.16 -5.88 12.74
N GLN A 227 18.47 -5.79 12.95
CA GLN A 227 19.38 -6.85 12.54
C GLN A 227 19.13 -8.20 13.23
N ASP A 228 18.57 -8.23 14.44
CA ASP A 228 18.30 -9.48 15.17
C ASP A 228 17.13 -10.30 14.60
N ALA A 229 16.28 -9.68 13.77
CA ALA A 229 15.23 -10.40 13.05
C ALA A 229 15.82 -11.47 12.13
N ALA A 230 17.01 -11.23 11.59
CA ALA A 230 17.75 -12.16 10.74
C ALA A 230 18.04 -13.49 11.46
N ASN A 231 18.69 -13.41 12.61
CA ASN A 231 19.11 -14.58 13.38
C ASN A 231 17.90 -15.35 13.90
N THR A 232 16.92 -14.62 14.42
CA THR A 232 15.67 -15.20 14.89
C THR A 232 14.95 -15.93 13.75
N ALA A 233 14.77 -15.28 12.60
CA ALA A 233 14.06 -15.89 11.48
C ALA A 233 14.79 -17.14 10.97
N LYS A 234 16.13 -17.14 10.96
CA LYS A 234 16.93 -18.32 10.63
C LYS A 234 16.64 -19.48 11.58
N ALA A 235 16.73 -19.25 12.88
CA ALA A 235 16.52 -20.30 13.89
C ALA A 235 15.10 -20.88 13.84
N PHE A 236 14.07 -20.03 13.67
CA PHE A 236 12.70 -20.51 13.50
C PHE A 236 12.49 -21.26 12.19
N ASN A 237 13.15 -20.85 11.10
CA ASN A 237 13.05 -21.53 9.79
C ASN A 237 13.79 -22.89 9.77
N GLU A 238 14.82 -23.05 10.58
CA GLU A 238 15.51 -24.34 10.77
C GLU A 238 14.71 -25.29 11.66
N ALA A 239 14.04 -24.76 12.70
CA ALA A 239 13.27 -25.55 13.64
C ALA A 239 11.86 -25.91 13.16
N LEU A 240 11.21 -25.03 12.40
CA LEU A 240 9.83 -25.19 11.92
C LEU A 240 9.76 -24.94 10.41
N PRO A 241 8.95 -25.72 9.66
CA PRO A 241 8.75 -25.51 8.24
C PRO A 241 7.83 -24.30 8.02
N LEU A 242 8.40 -23.11 8.11
CA LEU A 242 7.67 -21.85 7.89
C LEU A 242 7.13 -21.79 6.45
N THR A 243 5.90 -21.31 6.29
CA THR A 243 5.23 -21.14 4.99
C THR A 243 5.02 -19.68 4.64
N GLY A 244 5.10 -18.78 5.61
CA GLY A 244 5.01 -17.35 5.39
C GLY A 244 5.34 -16.51 6.62
N VAL A 245 5.32 -15.20 6.44
CA VAL A 245 5.68 -14.20 7.45
C VAL A 245 4.56 -13.16 7.59
N ILE A 246 4.31 -12.72 8.82
CA ILE A 246 3.51 -11.52 9.13
C ILE A 246 4.43 -10.48 9.76
N LEU A 247 4.51 -9.31 9.14
CA LEU A 247 5.22 -8.15 9.71
C LEU A 247 4.25 -7.32 10.53
N THR A 248 4.58 -7.02 11.79
CA THR A 248 3.76 -6.19 12.66
C THR A 248 4.41 -4.83 12.91
N LYS A 249 3.64 -3.88 13.47
CA LYS A 249 4.08 -2.53 13.87
C LYS A 249 4.73 -1.73 12.72
N VAL A 250 4.22 -1.91 11.50
CA VAL A 250 4.75 -1.23 10.31
C VAL A 250 4.25 0.22 10.18
N ASP A 251 3.33 0.61 11.06
CA ASP A 251 2.89 1.98 11.30
C ASP A 251 3.88 2.81 12.12
N GLY A 252 4.82 2.16 12.82
CA GLY A 252 5.93 2.85 13.47
C GLY A 252 6.94 3.43 12.47
N ASP A 253 8.02 4.03 12.99
CA ASP A 253 9.15 4.54 12.18
C ASP A 253 10.00 3.42 11.54
N ALA A 254 9.51 2.17 11.58
CA ALA A 254 10.12 1.03 10.93
C ALA A 254 9.99 1.20 9.40
N ARG A 255 11.10 1.57 8.75
CA ARG A 255 11.20 1.79 7.30
C ARG A 255 11.02 0.52 6.45
N GLY A 256 10.62 -0.61 7.03
CA GLY A 256 10.39 -1.86 6.31
C GLY A 256 11.65 -2.69 6.02
N GLY A 257 12.82 -2.32 6.55
CA GLY A 257 14.07 -3.03 6.30
C GLY A 257 14.13 -4.46 6.88
N ALA A 258 13.38 -4.70 7.96
CA ALA A 258 13.18 -6.05 8.51
C ALA A 258 12.54 -7.01 7.48
N ALA A 259 11.64 -6.50 6.63
CA ALA A 259 10.97 -7.30 5.59
C ALA A 259 11.98 -7.93 4.63
N LEU A 260 12.88 -7.09 4.11
CA LEU A 260 13.94 -7.50 3.18
C LEU A 260 14.86 -8.53 3.84
N SER A 261 15.23 -8.29 5.10
CA SER A 261 16.16 -9.15 5.83
C SER A 261 15.58 -10.54 6.08
N ILE A 262 14.33 -10.61 6.52
CA ILE A 262 13.67 -11.87 6.85
C ILE A 262 13.40 -12.69 5.60
N ARG A 263 12.93 -12.04 4.52
CA ARG A 263 12.70 -12.71 3.24
C ARG A 263 13.99 -13.29 2.67
N HIS A 264 15.08 -12.53 2.73
CA HIS A 264 16.38 -12.99 2.23
C HIS A 264 16.87 -14.24 2.96
N ILE A 265 16.66 -14.30 4.28
CA ILE A 265 17.18 -15.39 5.11
C ILE A 265 16.28 -16.62 5.10
N THR A 266 14.97 -16.43 5.18
CA THR A 266 14.01 -17.54 5.26
C THR A 266 13.62 -18.06 3.87
N GLY A 267 13.69 -17.21 2.84
CA GLY A 267 13.10 -17.48 1.53
C GLY A 267 11.57 -17.56 1.55
N LYS A 268 10.92 -17.30 2.68
CA LYS A 268 9.45 -17.47 2.85
C LYS A 268 8.70 -16.18 2.57
N PRO A 269 7.50 -16.24 1.97
CA PRO A 269 6.80 -15.05 1.51
C PRO A 269 6.24 -14.28 2.69
N ILE A 270 6.31 -12.95 2.63
CA ILE A 270 5.57 -12.11 3.55
C ILE A 270 4.14 -12.03 3.02
N LYS A 271 3.17 -12.43 3.85
CA LYS A 271 1.76 -12.51 3.45
C LYS A 271 0.95 -11.31 3.93
N PHE A 272 1.25 -10.81 5.13
CA PHE A 272 0.49 -9.73 5.75
C PHE A 272 1.37 -8.72 6.47
N MET A 273 0.78 -7.53 6.67
CA MET A 273 1.33 -6.43 7.42
C MET A 273 0.31 -5.91 8.44
N GLY A 274 0.73 -5.82 9.70
CA GLY A 274 0.01 -5.13 10.76
C GLY A 274 0.37 -3.64 10.74
N MET A 275 -0.60 -2.81 10.33
CA MET A 275 -0.47 -1.35 10.16
C MET A 275 -1.00 -0.55 11.35
N GLY A 276 -0.99 -1.13 12.56
CA GLY A 276 -1.51 -0.48 13.76
C GLY A 276 -2.01 -1.47 14.80
N GLU A 277 -2.53 -0.96 15.92
CA GLU A 277 -3.01 -1.80 17.03
C GLU A 277 -4.44 -2.30 16.85
N LYS A 278 -5.27 -1.57 16.09
CA LYS A 278 -6.69 -1.87 15.90
C LYS A 278 -6.90 -3.19 15.16
N THR A 279 -8.05 -3.84 15.41
CA THR A 279 -8.39 -5.16 14.84
C THR A 279 -8.60 -5.16 13.32
N ASP A 280 -8.81 -4.00 12.71
CA ASP A 280 -8.91 -3.80 11.26
C ASP A 280 -7.56 -3.43 10.59
N ALA A 281 -6.51 -3.19 11.36
CA ALA A 281 -5.20 -2.79 10.86
C ALA A 281 -4.34 -4.00 10.42
N LEU A 282 -4.89 -4.85 9.55
CA LEU A 282 -4.17 -5.93 8.87
C LEU A 282 -4.39 -5.80 7.37
N GLU A 283 -3.28 -5.69 6.64
CA GLU A 283 -3.26 -5.55 5.19
C GLU A 283 -2.48 -6.71 4.57
N ALA A 284 -2.85 -7.08 3.34
CA ALA A 284 -2.03 -8.00 2.56
C ALA A 284 -0.70 -7.33 2.17
N PHE A 285 0.38 -8.11 2.13
CA PHE A 285 1.69 -7.59 1.79
C PHE A 285 1.83 -7.37 0.28
N TYR A 286 2.24 -6.16 -0.10
CA TYR A 286 2.48 -5.77 -1.49
C TYR A 286 3.93 -5.25 -1.62
N PRO A 287 4.85 -6.06 -2.18
CA PRO A 287 6.28 -5.74 -2.28
C PRO A 287 6.56 -4.41 -2.99
N ASP A 288 5.79 -4.10 -4.03
CA ASP A 288 5.85 -2.86 -4.82
C ASP A 288 5.57 -1.62 -3.96
N ARG A 289 4.55 -1.69 -3.09
CA ARG A 289 4.20 -0.59 -2.18
C ARG A 289 5.28 -0.36 -1.14
N ILE A 290 5.89 -1.43 -0.63
CA ILE A 290 6.96 -1.34 0.38
C ILE A 290 8.26 -0.84 -0.24
N ALA A 291 8.63 -1.30 -1.44
CA ALA A 291 9.79 -0.77 -2.16
C ALA A 291 9.63 0.75 -2.39
N SER A 292 8.43 1.17 -2.79
CA SER A 292 8.09 2.58 -2.99
C SER A 292 8.19 3.42 -1.70
N ARG A 293 7.76 2.86 -0.57
CA ARG A 293 7.84 3.48 0.76
C ARG A 293 9.28 3.58 1.27
N ILE A 294 10.08 2.52 1.10
CA ILE A 294 11.52 2.49 1.45
C ILE A 294 12.28 3.58 0.70
N LEU A 295 12.01 3.70 -0.61
CA LEU A 295 12.67 4.71 -1.44
C LEU A 295 12.19 6.13 -1.14
N GLY A 296 11.08 6.32 -0.40
CA GLY A 296 10.51 7.64 -0.13
C GLY A 296 10.01 8.34 -1.39
N MET A 297 9.67 7.56 -2.42
CA MET A 297 9.40 8.02 -3.79
C MET A 297 8.02 7.58 -4.31
N GLY A 298 7.02 7.49 -3.45
CA GLY A 298 5.64 7.17 -3.86
C GLY A 298 5.16 8.02 -5.04
N ASP A 299 5.54 9.30 -5.06
CA ASP A 299 5.14 10.26 -6.09
C ASP A 299 5.93 10.12 -7.41
N VAL A 300 7.24 9.82 -7.37
CA VAL A 300 8.07 9.69 -8.59
C VAL A 300 7.83 8.35 -9.30
N LEU A 301 7.49 7.31 -8.56
CA LEU A 301 7.14 6.02 -9.14
C LEU A 301 5.76 6.08 -9.83
N SER A 302 4.81 6.82 -9.27
CA SER A 302 3.54 7.10 -9.96
C SER A 302 3.76 7.83 -11.29
N LEU A 303 4.76 8.71 -11.38
CA LEU A 303 5.15 9.39 -12.63
C LEU A 303 5.75 8.42 -13.65
N ILE A 304 6.56 7.44 -13.23
CA ILE A 304 7.13 6.42 -14.13
C ILE A 304 6.02 5.49 -14.62
N GLU A 305 5.11 5.08 -13.73
CA GLU A 305 3.93 4.27 -14.06
C GLU A 305 2.94 5.04 -14.95
N ASP A 306 2.76 6.35 -14.75
CA ASP A 306 1.93 7.22 -15.60
C ASP A 306 2.55 7.49 -16.99
N ILE A 307 3.88 7.43 -17.10
CA ILE A 307 4.59 7.51 -18.38
C ILE A 307 4.41 6.19 -19.16
N GLU A 308 4.41 5.04 -18.49
CA GLU A 308 4.16 3.72 -19.08
C GLU A 308 2.66 3.47 -19.35
N SER A 309 1.75 3.95 -18.49
CA SER A 309 0.29 3.75 -18.58
C SER A 309 -0.43 4.67 -19.58
N LYS A 310 0.30 5.61 -20.20
CA LYS A 310 -0.21 6.45 -21.30
C LYS A 310 -0.55 5.69 -22.60
N VAL A 311 -0.61 4.36 -22.54
CA VAL A 311 -1.14 3.48 -23.59
C VAL A 311 -2.33 2.69 -23.04
N ASP A 312 -3.33 3.36 -22.49
CA ASP A 312 -4.62 2.73 -22.20
C ASP A 312 -5.72 3.35 -23.08
N ARG A 313 -5.85 2.77 -24.29
CA ARG A 313 -6.70 3.26 -25.39
C ARG A 313 -8.18 3.21 -25.05
N GLU A 314 -8.63 2.32 -24.17
CA GLU A 314 -10.07 2.06 -23.95
C GLU A 314 -10.79 3.16 -23.14
N GLN A 315 -10.15 3.73 -22.11
CA GLN A 315 -10.75 4.84 -21.34
C GLN A 315 -10.73 6.14 -22.14
N ALA A 316 -9.66 6.40 -22.90
CA ALA A 316 -9.57 7.52 -23.81
C ALA A 316 -10.64 7.44 -24.92
N GLU A 317 -10.97 6.24 -25.41
CA GLU A 317 -12.00 6.03 -26.42
C GLU A 317 -13.43 6.24 -25.90
N LYS A 318 -13.75 5.87 -24.65
CA LYS A 318 -15.05 6.17 -24.04
C LYS A 318 -15.25 7.68 -23.85
N LEU A 319 -14.20 8.38 -23.40
CA LEU A 319 -14.23 9.84 -23.25
C LEU A 319 -14.33 10.54 -24.63
N ALA A 320 -13.60 10.05 -25.63
CA ALA A 320 -13.64 10.55 -27.00
C ALA A 320 -14.98 10.27 -27.72
N LYS A 321 -15.65 9.14 -27.43
CA LYS A 321 -17.00 8.83 -27.94
C LYS A 321 -18.04 9.81 -27.40
N LYS A 322 -18.04 10.12 -26.09
CA LYS A 322 -18.93 11.14 -25.50
C LYS A 322 -18.65 12.56 -26.05
N LEU A 323 -17.39 12.90 -26.32
CA LEU A 323 -17.02 14.20 -26.91
C LEU A 323 -17.46 14.33 -28.39
N LYS A 324 -17.56 13.21 -29.11
CA LYS A 324 -18.02 13.13 -30.51
C LYS A 324 -19.55 13.18 -30.68
N THR A 325 -20.33 12.72 -29.71
CA THR A 325 -21.82 12.63 -29.83
C THR A 325 -22.56 13.96 -29.71
N GLY A 326 -21.88 15.06 -29.41
CA GLY A 326 -22.49 16.40 -29.53
C GLY A 326 -23.35 16.86 -28.36
N ASP A 327 -23.70 15.96 -27.42
CA ASP A 327 -24.38 16.34 -26.19
C ASP A 327 -23.46 17.23 -25.34
N GLY A 328 -23.96 18.41 -24.98
CA GLY A 328 -23.19 19.43 -24.28
C GLY A 328 -22.83 18.96 -22.87
N PHE A 329 -21.60 19.24 -22.46
CA PHE A 329 -21.13 19.10 -21.09
C PHE A 329 -22.12 19.77 -20.11
N ASP A 330 -22.76 18.99 -19.26
CA ASP A 330 -23.81 19.42 -18.32
C ASP A 330 -23.38 19.23 -16.83
N LEU A 331 -24.25 19.60 -15.88
CA LEU A 331 -23.91 19.47 -14.46
C LEU A 331 -23.90 18.02 -13.95
N ASN A 332 -24.47 17.06 -14.69
CA ASN A 332 -24.36 15.64 -14.37
C ASN A 332 -22.95 15.14 -14.68
N ASP A 333 -22.41 15.52 -15.84
CA ASP A 333 -21.02 15.22 -16.19
C ASP A 333 -20.04 15.87 -15.21
N PHE A 334 -20.34 17.12 -14.81
CA PHE A 334 -19.54 17.81 -13.80
C PHE A 334 -19.58 17.13 -12.43
N LEU A 335 -20.75 16.61 -12.02
CA LEU A 335 -20.88 15.85 -10.78
C LEU A 335 -20.09 14.54 -10.81
N GLU A 336 -20.10 13.83 -11.94
CA GLU A 336 -19.30 12.61 -12.13
C GLU A 336 -17.80 12.91 -11.97
N GLN A 337 -17.32 14.01 -12.57
CA GLN A 337 -15.92 14.45 -12.44
C GLN A 337 -15.56 14.80 -10.99
N LEU A 338 -16.43 15.51 -10.26
CA LEU A 338 -16.20 15.83 -8.85
C LEU A 338 -16.11 14.55 -7.98
N LYS A 339 -16.99 13.57 -8.23
CA LYS A 339 -16.96 12.27 -7.54
C LYS A 339 -15.70 11.48 -7.85
N GLN A 340 -15.27 11.48 -9.11
CA GLN A 340 -14.03 10.82 -9.53
C GLN A 340 -12.81 11.46 -8.83
N MET A 341 -12.72 12.79 -8.82
CA MET A 341 -11.64 13.51 -8.12
C MET A 341 -11.62 13.21 -6.62
N ARG A 342 -12.79 13.13 -5.98
CA ARG A 342 -12.89 12.76 -4.56
C ARG A 342 -12.40 11.33 -4.32
N ASN A 343 -12.81 10.38 -5.16
CA ASN A 343 -12.37 8.98 -5.05
C ASN A 343 -10.87 8.80 -5.34
N MET A 344 -10.25 9.73 -6.07
CA MET A 344 -8.80 9.77 -6.32
C MET A 344 -8.01 10.49 -5.22
N GLY A 345 -8.61 10.82 -4.07
CA GLY A 345 -7.92 11.43 -2.94
C GLY A 345 -7.97 12.96 -2.88
N GLY A 346 -8.92 13.60 -3.59
CA GLY A 346 -9.18 15.03 -3.48
C GLY A 346 -8.24 15.93 -4.29
N MET A 347 -8.39 17.25 -4.13
CA MET A 347 -7.58 18.25 -4.86
C MET A 347 -6.11 18.22 -4.41
N ALA A 348 -5.87 17.89 -3.13
CA ALA A 348 -4.54 17.76 -2.56
C ALA A 348 -3.74 16.62 -3.22
N SER A 349 -4.38 15.46 -3.48
CA SER A 349 -3.73 14.32 -4.14
C SER A 349 -3.42 14.58 -5.61
N LEU A 350 -4.30 15.27 -6.34
CA LEU A 350 -4.08 15.61 -7.75
C LEU A 350 -2.99 16.68 -7.95
N MET A 351 -2.87 17.65 -7.04
CA MET A 351 -1.79 18.64 -7.07
C MET A 351 -0.46 18.08 -6.57
N GLY A 352 -0.45 17.15 -5.62
CA GLY A 352 0.75 16.40 -5.24
C GLY A 352 1.40 15.68 -6.43
N LYS A 353 0.61 15.39 -7.47
CA LYS A 353 1.03 14.76 -8.73
C LYS A 353 1.47 15.75 -9.82
N LEU A 354 1.34 17.07 -9.63
CA LEU A 354 1.76 18.08 -10.62
C LEU A 354 3.20 18.56 -10.36
N PRO A 355 4.11 18.45 -11.35
CA PRO A 355 5.50 18.82 -11.17
C PRO A 355 5.67 20.33 -10.91
N GLY A 356 6.45 20.68 -9.88
CA GLY A 356 6.81 22.06 -9.53
C GLY A 356 5.98 22.73 -8.43
N MET A 357 4.92 22.09 -7.92
CA MET A 357 4.08 22.67 -6.84
C MET A 357 4.61 22.44 -5.41
N GLY A 358 5.65 21.62 -5.23
CA GLY A 358 6.33 21.46 -3.93
C GLY A 358 6.95 22.77 -3.40
N GLN A 359 7.13 23.78 -4.26
CA GLN A 359 7.66 25.11 -3.93
C GLN A 359 6.58 26.10 -3.46
N LEU A 360 5.30 25.73 -3.43
CA LEU A 360 4.26 26.62 -2.93
C LEU A 360 4.25 26.67 -1.40
N PRO A 361 4.12 27.87 -0.80
CA PRO A 361 4.12 28.01 0.64
C PRO A 361 2.91 27.33 1.29
N ASP A 362 3.11 26.75 2.49
CA ASP A 362 2.14 25.85 3.14
C ASP A 362 0.82 26.53 3.55
N ASN A 363 0.79 27.86 3.59
CA ASN A 363 -0.43 28.66 3.75
C ASN A 363 -1.37 28.58 2.54
N VAL A 364 -0.85 28.31 1.33
CA VAL A 364 -1.65 28.10 0.11
C VAL A 364 -2.15 26.65 0.05
N LYS A 365 -1.34 25.69 0.52
CA LYS A 365 -1.72 24.27 0.61
C LYS A 365 -2.82 24.02 1.63
N SER A 366 -2.77 24.68 2.79
CA SER A 366 -3.75 24.53 3.87
C SER A 366 -5.12 25.17 3.62
N GLN A 367 -5.23 26.08 2.63
CA GLN A 367 -6.52 26.63 2.19
C GLN A 367 -7.27 25.71 1.21
N MET A 368 -6.66 24.62 0.76
CA MET A 368 -7.22 23.71 -0.22
C MET A 368 -7.91 22.53 0.49
N ASP A 369 -9.08 22.82 1.05
CA ASP A 369 -9.88 21.87 1.84
C ASP A 369 -10.70 20.95 0.93
N ASP A 370 -10.58 19.63 1.09
CA ASP A 370 -11.40 18.63 0.39
C ASP A 370 -12.91 18.81 0.66
N LYS A 371 -13.25 19.50 1.76
CA LYS A 371 -14.63 19.93 2.05
C LYS A 371 -15.21 20.81 0.94
N VAL A 372 -14.39 21.51 0.15
CA VAL A 372 -14.88 22.29 -1.00
C VAL A 372 -15.53 21.39 -2.04
N LEU A 373 -14.93 20.23 -2.35
CA LEU A 373 -15.50 19.28 -3.31
C LEU A 373 -16.79 18.67 -2.79
N VAL A 374 -16.85 18.33 -1.51
CA VAL A 374 -18.06 17.81 -0.85
C VAL A 374 -19.19 18.85 -0.86
N ARG A 375 -18.88 20.14 -0.64
CA ARG A 375 -19.86 21.23 -0.72
C ARG A 375 -20.38 21.42 -2.15
N MET A 376 -19.52 21.31 -3.15
CA MET A 376 -19.95 21.38 -4.56
C MET A 376 -20.89 20.22 -4.92
N GLU A 377 -20.54 19.00 -4.50
CA GLU A 377 -21.38 17.82 -4.68
C GLU A 377 -22.74 17.98 -4.00
N ALA A 378 -22.78 18.48 -2.76
CA ALA A 378 -24.02 18.75 -2.04
C ALA A 378 -24.91 19.75 -2.79
N ILE A 379 -24.34 20.85 -3.30
CA ILE A 379 -25.09 21.86 -4.08
C ILE A 379 -25.70 21.26 -5.35
N ILE A 380 -24.95 20.44 -6.10
CA ILE A 380 -25.45 19.82 -7.33
C ILE A 380 -26.52 18.76 -7.01
N ASN A 381 -26.33 17.99 -5.93
CA ASN A 381 -27.31 17.01 -5.47
C ASN A 381 -28.66 17.63 -5.08
N SER A 382 -28.68 18.90 -4.63
CA SER A 382 -29.91 19.66 -4.34
C SER A 382 -30.61 20.24 -5.58
N MET A 383 -30.12 19.95 -6.79
CA MET A 383 -30.75 20.30 -8.06
C MET A 383 -31.60 19.15 -8.62
N THR A 384 -32.64 19.49 -9.36
CA THR A 384 -33.43 18.53 -10.14
C THR A 384 -32.68 18.10 -11.41
N SER A 385 -33.01 16.93 -11.97
CA SER A 385 -32.42 16.44 -13.22
C SER A 385 -32.50 17.47 -14.38
N LYS A 386 -33.65 18.16 -14.50
CA LYS A 386 -33.86 19.22 -15.50
C LYS A 386 -32.94 20.43 -15.30
N GLU A 387 -32.65 20.80 -14.06
CA GLU A 387 -31.73 21.90 -13.74
C GLU A 387 -30.27 21.51 -14.01
N ARG A 388 -29.91 20.22 -13.82
CA ARG A 388 -28.56 19.74 -14.11
C ARG A 388 -28.28 19.66 -15.61
N GLN A 389 -29.26 19.22 -16.38
CA GLN A 389 -29.17 19.17 -17.86
C GLN A 389 -29.22 20.56 -18.49
N LYS A 390 -29.94 21.51 -17.88
CA LYS A 390 -30.07 22.88 -18.38
C LYS A 390 -29.79 23.93 -17.28
N PRO A 391 -28.52 24.16 -16.94
CA PRO A 391 -28.13 25.08 -15.86
C PRO A 391 -28.61 26.53 -16.06
N GLU A 392 -28.83 26.92 -17.32
CA GLU A 392 -29.37 28.21 -17.79
C GLU A 392 -30.64 28.66 -17.03
N ILE A 393 -31.47 27.70 -16.63
CA ILE A 393 -32.79 27.93 -16.00
C ILE A 393 -32.68 28.24 -14.50
N ILE A 394 -31.48 28.08 -13.90
CA ILE A 394 -31.24 28.29 -12.48
C ILE A 394 -31.16 29.80 -12.19
N LYS A 395 -32.34 30.40 -11.94
CA LYS A 395 -32.50 31.81 -11.55
C LYS A 395 -32.64 31.96 -10.02
N GLY A 396 -32.86 33.19 -9.54
CA GLY A 396 -32.85 33.54 -8.11
C GLY A 396 -33.69 32.64 -7.20
N SER A 397 -34.94 32.33 -7.56
CA SER A 397 -35.81 31.44 -6.76
C SER A 397 -35.23 30.02 -6.63
N ARG A 398 -34.74 29.44 -7.73
CA ARG A 398 -34.10 28.11 -7.73
C ARG A 398 -32.79 28.11 -6.94
N LYS A 399 -31.99 29.18 -7.04
CA LYS A 399 -30.75 29.33 -6.27
C LYS A 399 -31.01 29.33 -4.76
N ARG A 400 -32.07 30.02 -4.30
CA ARG A 400 -32.47 29.98 -2.88
C ARG A 400 -32.86 28.57 -2.43
N ARG A 401 -33.67 27.86 -3.21
CA ARG A 401 -34.06 26.47 -2.91
C ARG A 401 -32.85 25.54 -2.85
N ILE A 402 -31.92 25.65 -3.79
CA ILE A 402 -30.69 24.84 -3.84
C ILE A 402 -29.80 25.15 -2.62
N ALA A 403 -29.62 26.43 -2.28
CA ALA A 403 -28.86 26.85 -1.11
C ALA A 403 -29.44 26.27 0.18
N THR A 404 -30.76 26.41 0.40
CA THR A 404 -31.45 25.82 1.56
C THR A 404 -31.34 24.30 1.58
N GLY A 405 -31.53 23.62 0.44
CA GLY A 405 -31.48 22.16 0.35
C GLY A 405 -30.07 21.55 0.48
N SER A 406 -29.02 22.36 0.34
CA SER A 406 -27.62 21.95 0.52
C SER A 406 -27.02 22.45 1.84
N GLY A 407 -27.77 23.25 2.62
CA GLY A 407 -27.26 23.91 3.83
C GLY A 407 -26.21 24.99 3.57
N MET A 408 -26.12 25.50 2.33
CA MET A 408 -25.11 26.47 1.89
C MET A 408 -25.73 27.85 1.64
N GLN A 409 -24.89 28.86 1.37
CA GLN A 409 -25.38 30.19 1.02
C GLN A 409 -25.64 30.32 -0.49
N VAL A 410 -26.51 31.26 -0.88
CA VAL A 410 -26.77 31.56 -2.29
C VAL A 410 -25.49 31.99 -3.03
N GLN A 411 -24.54 32.59 -2.31
CA GLN A 411 -23.23 32.97 -2.85
C GLN A 411 -22.40 31.74 -3.29
N ASP A 412 -22.45 30.66 -2.52
CA ASP A 412 -21.75 29.40 -2.85
C ASP A 412 -22.33 28.77 -4.11
N VAL A 413 -23.67 28.78 -4.24
CA VAL A 413 -24.36 28.31 -5.45
C VAL A 413 -23.98 29.15 -6.68
N ASN A 414 -23.86 30.48 -6.52
CA ASN A 414 -23.40 31.36 -7.60
C ASN A 414 -21.96 31.07 -8.01
N ARG A 415 -21.08 30.83 -7.03
CA ARG A 415 -19.67 30.51 -7.27
C ARG A 415 -19.53 29.21 -8.04
N LEU A 416 -20.29 28.18 -7.67
CA LEU A 416 -20.30 26.90 -8.37
C LEU A 416 -20.79 27.04 -9.82
N LEU A 417 -21.91 27.74 -10.03
CA LEU A 417 -22.45 27.93 -11.39
C LEU A 417 -21.49 28.72 -12.28
N LYS A 418 -20.73 29.67 -11.71
CA LYS A 418 -19.68 30.39 -12.42
C LYS A 418 -18.52 29.47 -12.80
N GLN A 419 -18.04 28.65 -11.86
CA GLN A 419 -16.98 27.67 -12.12
C GLN A 419 -17.39 26.66 -13.19
N PHE A 420 -18.64 26.24 -13.18
CA PHE A 420 -19.21 25.39 -14.22
C PHE A 420 -19.24 26.09 -15.59
N ASP A 421 -19.71 27.34 -15.68
CA ASP A 421 -19.71 28.11 -16.95
C ASP A 421 -18.28 28.31 -17.50
N ASP A 422 -17.32 28.63 -16.63
CA ASP A 422 -15.91 28.79 -17.01
C ASP A 422 -15.35 27.48 -17.60
N MET A 423 -15.66 26.34 -16.99
CA MET A 423 -15.23 25.04 -17.46
C MET A 423 -15.95 24.63 -18.76
N GLN A 424 -17.24 24.93 -18.87
CA GLN A 424 -18.01 24.70 -20.09
C GLN A 424 -17.48 25.53 -21.26
N ARG A 425 -17.07 26.78 -21.01
CA ARG A 425 -16.37 27.64 -21.99
C ARG A 425 -15.02 27.06 -22.39
N MET A 426 -14.25 26.53 -21.44
CA MET A 426 -12.96 25.87 -21.70
C MET A 426 -13.15 24.62 -22.58
N MET A 427 -14.11 23.76 -22.25
CA MET A 427 -14.45 22.56 -23.02
C MET A 427 -14.92 22.91 -24.44
N LYS A 428 -15.72 23.97 -24.61
CA LYS A 428 -16.12 24.50 -25.92
C LYS A 428 -14.91 24.99 -26.74
N LYS A 429 -13.91 25.64 -26.10
CA LYS A 429 -12.67 26.07 -26.76
C LYS A 429 -11.78 24.88 -27.15
N MET A 430 -11.73 23.85 -26.32
CA MET A 430 -10.98 22.62 -26.57
C MET A 430 -11.58 21.83 -27.75
N LYS A 431 -12.92 21.71 -27.80
CA LYS A 431 -13.67 21.08 -28.90
C LYS A 431 -13.51 21.80 -30.25
N LYS A 432 -13.26 23.12 -30.24
CA LYS A 432 -12.97 23.94 -31.43
C LYS A 432 -11.50 23.93 -31.87
N GLY A 433 -10.70 22.97 -31.40
CA GLY A 433 -9.29 22.82 -31.82
C GLY A 433 -8.30 23.75 -31.11
N GLY A 434 -8.67 24.33 -29.96
CA GLY A 434 -7.80 25.22 -29.18
C GLY A 434 -6.48 24.56 -28.74
N MET A 435 -6.47 23.26 -28.51
CA MET A 435 -5.27 22.51 -28.14
C MET A 435 -4.26 22.41 -29.29
N ALA A 436 -4.73 22.31 -30.54
CA ALA A 436 -3.86 22.31 -31.72
C ALA A 436 -3.24 23.69 -31.99
N LYS A 437 -3.98 24.78 -31.68
CA LYS A 437 -3.47 26.16 -31.77
C LYS A 437 -2.47 26.50 -30.64
N MET A 438 -2.72 26.02 -29.43
CA MET A 438 -1.83 26.20 -28.28
C MET A 438 -0.53 25.39 -28.44
N MET A 439 -0.61 24.15 -28.95
CA MET A 439 0.56 23.34 -29.30
C MET A 439 1.36 23.93 -30.47
N ARG A 440 0.71 24.60 -31.44
CA ARG A 440 1.39 25.37 -32.49
C ARG A 440 2.09 26.63 -31.93
N GLY A 441 1.50 27.29 -30.94
CA GLY A 441 2.09 28.46 -30.27
C GLY A 441 3.32 28.12 -29.44
N MET A 442 3.31 26.99 -28.70
CA MET A 442 4.48 26.51 -27.95
C MET A 442 5.60 25.97 -28.85
N LYS A 443 5.27 25.44 -30.03
CA LYS A 443 6.27 24.99 -31.02
C LYS A 443 7.04 26.15 -31.68
N GLY A 444 6.57 27.39 -31.52
CA GLY A 444 7.24 28.61 -31.99
C GLY A 444 8.18 29.27 -30.97
N MET A 445 8.26 28.77 -29.73
CA MET A 445 9.16 29.30 -28.68
C MET A 445 10.27 28.32 -28.28
N MET A 446 10.46 27.22 -29.02
CA MET A 446 11.61 26.32 -28.84
C MET A 446 12.82 26.84 -29.64
N PRO A 447 14.01 27.00 -29.03
CA PRO A 447 15.23 27.38 -29.75
C PRO A 447 15.57 26.37 -30.87
N PRO A 448 16.12 26.82 -32.01
CA PRO A 448 16.45 25.92 -33.12
C PRO A 448 17.64 25.03 -32.75
N GLY A 449 17.40 23.71 -32.59
CA GLY A 449 18.49 22.79 -32.26
C GLY A 449 18.19 21.30 -32.09
N PHE A 450 16.98 20.80 -32.37
CA PHE A 450 16.71 19.36 -32.32
C PHE A 450 16.35 18.80 -33.71
N PRO A 451 17.19 17.93 -34.31
CA PRO A 451 16.85 17.23 -35.54
C PRO A 451 15.80 16.16 -35.24
N GLY A 452 14.69 16.23 -35.97
CA GLY A 452 13.67 15.19 -35.93
C GLY A 452 14.06 13.99 -36.78
N ARG A 453 13.97 12.80 -36.20
CA ARG A 453 13.09 11.72 -36.68
C ARG A 453 12.88 10.69 -35.58
#